data_AF-A0A0G0UQ61-F1
#
_entry.id   AF-A0A0G0UQ61-F1
#
_cell.length_a   1.000
_cell.length_b   1.000
_cell.length_c   1.000
_cell.angle_alpha   90.00
_cell.angle_beta   90.00
_cell.angle_gamma   90.00
#
_symmetry.space_group_name_H-M   'P 1'
#
loop_
_entity.id
_entity.type
_entity.pdbx_description
1 polymer ?
#
loop_
_entity_poly.entity_id
_entity_poly.type
_entity_poly.pdbx_seq_one_letter_code
_entity_poly.pdbx_strand_id
1 'polypeptide(L)'
;MSESGETSQQPQQEITQNTNLPVSPQTEVASPQPFADNDSIEGKPMEDGSAAKFHLDEINNQWMLVTEAVRRDLLTKPTVRNVLTQFCTTPVSELLPQSVFHTIETIDERIAQLSSRYSASLGAYLNIAPVSEDRIVPDITYSPHLTEEEKSLVATRFRFARDVKTLALAAELEENKSAIQQAGNEILLPSGTKIVIDAEGETRRDLLQPHIWQKRTQLKDRVYEIEVNNRRYILKERKTSRHTDTKKGGHREGRSTADEYEVARSFNQNASVTSDTTIISWEKPIGYVEYPDGYSFTVFEFEEGLMGDYHITPQLARAIQEHREQFEDEYHRVSSLTSKYLESDLAFLSSRNRSAQRKANLWNSLAINRWRAPALSYEAFSRVKALKMQRNAVQRMKEIIFENGYEAHDLDGYAFRINTDKEVKLEVVGFDFEYFFSITKEEISERKAHLRQHDREVEMKFNIGVANWEGNRINKIDKAAYLALLELEGGFNDEQEGSVRNGKN
;
A
#
# COMPACT_ATOMS: atom_id res chain seq x y z
N MET A 1 -72.52 -43.94 24.24
CA MET A 1 -71.51 -42.88 24.42
C MET A 1 -70.71 -42.84 23.14
N SER A 2 -70.97 -41.80 22.36
CA SER A 2 -70.75 -41.64 20.92
C SER A 2 -69.30 -41.22 20.60
N GLU A 3 -68.66 -41.87 19.61
CA GLU A 3 -68.32 -41.39 18.25
C GLU A 3 -67.47 -40.09 18.24
N SER A 4 -66.17 -40.08 17.92
CA SER A 4 -65.42 -40.39 16.68
C SER A 4 -65.58 -39.36 15.55
N GLY A 5 -64.48 -38.64 15.28
CA GLY A 5 -64.00 -38.24 13.95
C GLY A 5 -64.55 -36.94 13.35
N GLU A 6 -63.65 -36.00 13.00
CA GLU A 6 -63.64 -35.40 11.66
C GLU A 6 -62.37 -34.56 11.40
N THR A 7 -61.68 -34.94 10.33
CA THR A 7 -60.59 -34.26 9.62
C THR A 7 -61.15 -33.11 8.79
N SER A 8 -60.49 -31.94 8.78
CA SER A 8 -60.73 -30.90 7.76
C SER A 8 -59.41 -30.51 7.10
N GLN A 9 -59.31 -30.85 5.81
CA GLN A 9 -58.31 -30.36 4.86
C GLN A 9 -58.69 -28.93 4.43
N GLN A 10 -57.68 -28.08 4.17
CA GLN A 10 -57.85 -26.83 3.42
C GLN A 10 -57.03 -26.87 2.13
N PRO A 11 -57.46 -26.17 1.06
CA PRO A 11 -56.97 -26.38 -0.29
C PRO A 11 -55.73 -25.53 -0.61
N GLN A 12 -54.80 -26.11 -1.36
CA GLN A 12 -53.74 -25.38 -2.05
C GLN A 12 -54.32 -24.60 -3.22
N GLN A 13 -54.10 -23.29 -3.24
CA GLN A 13 -54.34 -22.44 -4.42
C GLN A 13 -53.02 -22.29 -5.19
N GLU A 14 -52.99 -22.86 -6.40
CA GLU A 14 -52.01 -22.55 -7.44
C GLU A 14 -52.22 -21.11 -7.92
N ILE A 15 -51.23 -20.26 -7.67
CA ILE A 15 -51.12 -18.93 -8.28
C ILE A 15 -50.11 -19.06 -9.42
N THR A 16 -50.60 -19.24 -10.64
CA THR A 16 -49.83 -19.00 -11.86
C THR A 16 -49.70 -17.49 -12.07
N GLN A 17 -48.53 -16.93 -11.74
CA GLN A 17 -48.15 -15.59 -12.22
C GLN A 17 -47.38 -15.71 -13.52
N ASN A 18 -48.07 -15.29 -14.57
CA ASN A 18 -47.58 -15.09 -15.91
C ASN A 18 -47.05 -13.64 -15.99
N THR A 19 -45.74 -13.45 -15.98
CA THR A 19 -45.11 -12.15 -16.26
C THR A 19 -44.11 -12.29 -17.39
N ASN A 20 -44.63 -12.13 -18.62
CA ASN A 20 -43.83 -11.72 -19.76
C ASN A 20 -43.29 -10.31 -19.47
N LEU A 21 -42.00 -10.19 -19.18
CA LEU A 21 -41.27 -8.94 -19.24
C LEU A 21 -40.65 -8.78 -20.64
N PRO A 22 -40.68 -7.57 -21.24
CA PRO A 22 -40.09 -7.32 -22.53
C PRO A 22 -38.57 -7.39 -22.45
N VAL A 23 -37.98 -8.14 -23.38
CA VAL A 23 -36.53 -8.20 -23.62
C VAL A 23 -36.08 -6.86 -24.19
N SER A 24 -35.30 -6.10 -23.41
CA SER A 24 -34.57 -4.94 -23.91
C SER A 24 -33.46 -5.39 -24.88
N PRO A 25 -33.19 -4.63 -25.96
CA PRO A 25 -32.20 -5.00 -26.95
C PRO A 25 -30.80 -5.03 -26.33
N GLN A 26 -30.07 -6.12 -26.59
CA GLN A 26 -28.67 -6.28 -26.24
C GLN A 26 -27.84 -5.24 -27.02
N THR A 27 -27.28 -4.27 -26.31
CA THR A 27 -26.21 -3.43 -26.83
C THR A 27 -24.94 -4.27 -26.85
N GLU A 28 -24.40 -4.53 -28.04
CA GLU A 28 -23.08 -5.15 -28.20
C GLU A 28 -22.02 -4.32 -27.48
N VAL A 29 -21.45 -4.89 -26.42
CA VAL A 29 -20.28 -4.33 -25.73
C VAL A 29 -19.07 -4.65 -26.60
N ALA A 30 -18.52 -3.62 -27.23
CA ALA A 30 -17.28 -3.73 -27.99
C ALA A 30 -16.13 -4.18 -27.07
N SER A 31 -15.35 -5.16 -27.54
CA SER A 31 -14.18 -5.69 -26.85
C SER A 31 -13.17 -4.59 -26.52
N PRO A 32 -12.50 -4.64 -25.35
CA PRO A 32 -11.45 -3.67 -25.01
C PRO A 32 -10.28 -3.82 -25.99
N GLN A 33 -9.86 -2.71 -26.60
CA GLN A 33 -8.58 -2.64 -27.30
C GLN A 33 -7.43 -2.71 -26.28
N PRO A 34 -6.32 -3.40 -26.60
CA PRO A 34 -5.16 -3.44 -25.73
C PRO A 34 -4.54 -2.04 -25.59
N PHE A 35 -4.27 -1.64 -24.35
CA PHE A 35 -3.51 -0.44 -24.05
C PHE A 35 -2.08 -0.59 -24.57
N ALA A 36 -1.68 0.33 -25.46
CA ALA A 36 -0.30 0.44 -25.93
C ALA A 36 0.60 0.98 -24.81
N ASP A 37 1.85 0.51 -24.83
CA ASP A 37 2.92 0.86 -23.91
C ASP A 37 3.06 2.37 -23.67
N ASN A 38 3.01 2.77 -22.39
CA ASN A 38 3.29 4.15 -21.96
C ASN A 38 4.81 4.36 -21.90
N ASP A 39 5.35 4.91 -22.99
CA ASP A 39 6.62 5.62 -22.96
C ASP A 39 6.58 6.76 -21.93
N SER A 40 7.69 6.95 -21.24
CA SER A 40 7.95 7.99 -20.26
C SER A 40 7.38 9.36 -20.63
N ILE A 41 6.33 9.78 -19.93
CA ILE A 41 5.79 11.14 -19.99
C ILE A 41 6.77 12.06 -19.26
N GLU A 42 7.77 12.56 -19.98
CA GLU A 42 8.37 13.85 -19.63
C GLU A 42 7.24 14.88 -19.66
N GLY A 43 6.96 15.49 -18.49
CA GLY A 43 5.90 16.46 -18.34
C GLY A 43 6.10 17.66 -19.26
N LYS A 44 5.48 17.60 -20.45
CA LYS A 44 5.28 18.78 -21.27
C LYS A 44 4.39 19.75 -20.48
N PRO A 45 4.67 21.06 -20.48
CA PRO A 45 3.75 22.04 -19.94
C PRO A 45 2.37 21.82 -20.58
N MET A 46 1.30 22.04 -19.82
CA MET A 46 -0.08 21.90 -20.31
C MET A 46 -0.27 22.81 -21.53
N GLU A 47 -0.08 22.28 -22.73
CA GLU A 47 -0.55 22.88 -23.96
C GLU A 47 -2.04 22.51 -24.09
N ASP A 48 -2.86 23.15 -23.26
CA ASP A 48 -4.29 23.20 -23.55
C ASP A 48 -4.46 24.01 -24.85
N GLY A 49 -5.04 23.38 -25.88
CA GLY A 49 -5.38 24.03 -27.14
C GLY A 49 -6.31 25.24 -26.96
N SER A 50 -6.83 25.49 -25.75
CA SER A 50 -7.52 26.73 -25.37
C SER A 50 -6.64 27.98 -25.50
N ALA A 51 -5.30 27.88 -25.31
CA ALA A 51 -4.39 29.01 -25.49
C ALA A 51 -4.36 29.52 -26.94
N ALA A 52 -4.68 28.66 -27.92
CA ALA A 52 -4.85 29.07 -29.31
C ALA A 52 -6.21 29.71 -29.60
N LYS A 53 -7.21 29.51 -28.72
CA LYS A 53 -8.59 29.97 -28.90
C LYS A 53 -8.89 31.31 -28.21
N PHE A 54 -8.12 31.69 -27.19
CA PHE A 54 -8.35 32.89 -26.40
C PHE A 54 -7.10 33.74 -26.23
N HIS A 55 -7.24 35.06 -26.31
CA HIS A 55 -6.17 36.00 -25.95
C HIS A 55 -6.06 36.07 -24.42
N LEU A 56 -5.07 35.38 -23.84
CA LEU A 56 -4.93 35.25 -22.38
C LEU A 56 -4.87 36.59 -21.65
N ASP A 57 -4.22 37.61 -22.22
CA ASP A 57 -4.17 38.95 -21.63
C ASP A 57 -5.57 39.59 -21.54
N GLU A 58 -6.42 39.33 -22.52
CA GLU A 58 -7.79 39.83 -22.53
C GLU A 58 -8.63 39.10 -21.47
N ILE A 59 -8.54 37.76 -21.41
CA ILE A 59 -9.22 36.95 -20.39
C ILE A 59 -8.77 37.35 -18.98
N ASN A 60 -7.47 37.55 -18.76
CA ASN A 60 -6.92 37.98 -17.47
C ASN A 60 -7.46 39.35 -17.07
N ASN A 61 -7.52 40.31 -18.00
CA ASN A 61 -8.09 41.63 -17.73
C ASN A 61 -9.59 41.54 -17.41
N GLN A 62 -10.35 40.74 -18.16
CA GLN A 62 -11.78 40.53 -17.91
C GLN A 62 -12.01 39.87 -16.54
N TRP A 63 -11.23 38.83 -16.22
CA TRP A 63 -11.25 38.14 -14.95
C TRP A 63 -10.93 39.10 -13.80
N MET A 64 -9.83 39.86 -13.90
CA MET A 64 -9.46 40.86 -12.89
C MET A 64 -10.57 41.89 -12.65
N LEU A 65 -11.21 42.39 -13.70
CA LEU A 65 -12.30 43.37 -13.55
C LEU A 65 -13.48 42.79 -12.79
N VAL A 66 -13.83 41.53 -13.06
CA VAL A 66 -14.91 40.81 -12.38
C VAL A 66 -14.52 40.50 -10.94
N THR A 67 -13.34 39.91 -10.70
CA THR A 67 -12.90 39.53 -9.35
C THR A 67 -12.64 40.74 -8.46
N GLU A 68 -12.11 41.86 -9.00
CA GLU A 68 -11.97 43.09 -8.21
C GLU A 68 -13.28 43.79 -7.95
N ALA A 69 -14.27 43.65 -8.84
CA ALA A 69 -15.61 44.08 -8.52
C ALA A 69 -16.15 43.30 -7.31
N VAL A 70 -16.06 41.97 -7.34
CA VAL A 70 -16.47 41.08 -6.24
C VAL A 70 -15.70 41.38 -4.96
N ARG A 71 -14.36 41.50 -5.01
CA ARG A 71 -13.53 41.78 -3.84
C ARG A 71 -13.89 43.10 -3.19
N ARG A 72 -14.06 44.16 -3.99
CA ARG A 72 -14.48 45.47 -3.47
C ARG A 72 -15.84 45.40 -2.80
N ASP A 73 -16.79 44.68 -3.39
CA ASP A 73 -18.14 44.56 -2.84
C ASP A 73 -18.19 43.67 -1.60
N LEU A 74 -17.39 42.60 -1.53
CA LEU A 74 -17.20 41.79 -0.33
C LEU A 74 -16.72 42.64 0.87
N LEU A 75 -15.79 43.57 0.62
CA LEU A 75 -15.24 44.46 1.65
C LEU A 75 -16.21 45.57 2.06
N THR A 76 -16.99 46.11 1.12
CA THR A 76 -17.78 47.33 1.34
C THR A 76 -19.28 47.08 1.56
N LYS A 77 -19.82 45.93 1.12
CA LYS A 77 -21.26 45.60 1.18
C LYS A 77 -21.51 44.37 2.07
N PRO A 78 -22.10 44.54 3.27
CA PRO A 78 -22.41 43.42 4.17
C PRO A 78 -23.32 42.35 3.54
N THR A 79 -24.23 42.73 2.65
CA THR A 79 -25.14 41.81 1.94
C THR A 79 -24.37 40.80 1.07
N VAL A 80 -23.41 41.27 0.28
CA VAL A 80 -22.55 40.42 -0.55
C VAL A 80 -21.69 39.50 0.32
N ARG A 81 -21.16 40.00 1.44
CA ARG A 81 -20.39 39.20 2.39
C ARG A 81 -21.20 38.05 3.00
N ASN A 82 -22.43 38.33 3.45
CA ASN A 82 -23.29 37.32 4.05
C ASN A 82 -23.59 36.18 3.09
N VAL A 83 -23.80 36.50 1.81
CA VAL A 83 -24.04 35.51 0.75
C VAL A 83 -22.79 34.69 0.45
N LEU A 84 -21.65 35.35 0.27
CA LEU A 84 -20.39 34.67 -0.03
C LEU A 84 -19.93 33.75 1.10
N THR A 85 -20.24 34.08 2.35
CA THR A 85 -19.87 33.26 3.51
C THR A 85 -20.55 31.88 3.48
N GLN A 86 -21.73 31.76 2.87
CA GLN A 86 -22.44 30.47 2.73
C GLN A 86 -21.66 29.48 1.86
N PHE A 87 -20.89 29.99 0.89
CA PHE A 87 -20.07 29.16 0.01
C PHE A 87 -18.75 28.71 0.63
N CYS A 88 -18.31 29.31 1.75
CA CYS A 88 -17.09 28.89 2.44
C CYS A 88 -17.21 27.49 3.06
N THR A 89 -18.44 26.99 3.25
CA THR A 89 -18.74 25.66 3.78
C THR A 89 -19.26 24.69 2.72
N THR A 90 -19.44 25.15 1.47
CA THR A 90 -19.94 24.32 0.37
C THR A 90 -18.83 23.40 -0.14
N PRO A 91 -19.08 22.10 -0.34
CA PRO A 91 -18.12 21.20 -0.98
C PRO A 91 -17.66 21.76 -2.33
N VAL A 92 -16.36 21.64 -2.62
CA VAL A 92 -15.82 22.03 -3.92
C VAL A 92 -16.49 21.19 -4.99
N SER A 93 -17.08 21.85 -5.98
CA SER A 93 -17.72 21.19 -7.12
C SER A 93 -17.53 22.02 -8.38
N GLU A 94 -17.70 21.39 -9.54
CA GLU A 94 -17.58 22.03 -10.85
C GLU A 94 -18.60 23.17 -11.04
N LEU A 95 -19.75 23.06 -10.36
CA LEU A 95 -20.83 24.06 -10.41
C LEU A 95 -20.65 25.19 -9.38
N LEU A 96 -19.70 25.05 -8.45
CA LEU A 96 -19.52 26.02 -7.36
C LEU A 96 -19.18 27.42 -7.89
N PRO A 97 -18.24 27.62 -8.85
CA PRO A 97 -17.96 28.96 -9.38
C PRO A 97 -19.18 29.61 -10.04
N GLN A 98 -19.93 28.87 -10.85
CA GLN A 98 -21.16 29.38 -11.47
C GLN A 98 -22.22 29.75 -10.43
N SER A 99 -22.39 28.91 -9.41
CA SER A 99 -23.35 29.16 -8.33
C SER A 99 -22.99 30.41 -7.54
N VAL A 100 -21.69 30.60 -7.25
CA VAL A 100 -21.17 31.81 -6.59
C VAL A 100 -21.45 33.05 -7.44
N PHE A 101 -21.08 33.03 -8.73
CA PHE A 101 -21.29 34.17 -9.63
C PHE A 101 -22.78 34.50 -9.80
N HIS A 102 -23.61 33.51 -10.09
CA HIS A 102 -25.05 33.70 -10.25
C HIS A 102 -25.67 34.32 -8.99
N THR A 103 -25.27 33.87 -7.81
CA THR A 103 -25.81 34.42 -6.56
C THR A 103 -25.38 35.87 -6.35
N ILE A 104 -24.12 36.22 -6.66
CA ILE A 104 -23.66 37.62 -6.53
C ILE A 104 -24.34 38.54 -7.56
N GLU A 105 -24.53 38.07 -8.79
CA GLU A 105 -25.21 38.82 -9.85
C GLU A 105 -26.63 39.24 -9.46
N THR A 106 -27.35 38.40 -8.71
CA THR A 106 -28.71 38.73 -8.24
C THR A 106 -28.74 39.87 -7.21
N ILE A 107 -27.60 40.19 -6.60
CA ILE A 107 -27.49 41.15 -5.48
C ILE A 107 -26.74 42.41 -5.91
N ASP A 108 -25.89 42.31 -6.93
CA ASP A 108 -25.06 43.41 -7.42
C ASP A 108 -25.20 43.61 -8.94
N GLU A 109 -25.88 44.70 -9.32
CA GLU A 109 -26.13 45.04 -10.72
C GLU A 109 -24.84 45.28 -11.53
N ARG A 110 -23.78 45.80 -10.89
CA ARG A 110 -22.51 46.04 -11.59
C ARG A 110 -21.83 44.73 -11.94
N ILE A 111 -21.86 43.76 -11.02
CA ILE A 111 -21.32 42.42 -11.28
C ILE A 111 -22.18 41.70 -12.32
N ALA A 112 -23.51 41.83 -12.28
CA ALA A 112 -24.40 41.34 -13.33
C ALA A 112 -24.07 41.92 -14.70
N GLN A 113 -23.80 43.22 -14.80
CA GLN A 113 -23.40 43.87 -16.06
C GLN A 113 -22.03 43.37 -16.55
N LEU A 114 -21.04 43.24 -15.66
CA LEU A 114 -19.71 42.72 -16.02
C LEU A 114 -19.78 41.25 -16.46
N SER A 115 -20.53 40.43 -15.72
CA SER A 115 -20.76 39.03 -16.07
C SER A 115 -21.49 38.91 -17.39
N SER A 116 -22.60 39.65 -17.60
CA SER A 116 -23.31 39.67 -18.88
C SER A 116 -22.39 40.07 -20.05
N ARG A 117 -21.59 41.13 -19.86
CA ARG A 117 -20.64 41.64 -20.86
C ARG A 117 -19.56 40.62 -21.23
N TYR A 118 -19.07 39.86 -20.26
CA TYR A 118 -17.97 38.91 -20.45
C TYR A 118 -18.42 37.45 -20.47
N SER A 119 -19.72 37.16 -20.37
CA SER A 119 -20.28 35.81 -20.27
C SER A 119 -19.91 34.94 -21.48
N ALA A 120 -19.82 35.52 -22.67
CA ALA A 120 -19.43 34.79 -23.87
C ALA A 120 -17.94 34.39 -23.86
N SER A 121 -17.05 35.26 -23.38
CA SER A 121 -15.59 35.02 -23.37
C SER A 121 -15.15 34.30 -22.11
N LEU A 122 -15.49 34.82 -20.93
CA LEU A 122 -15.23 34.17 -19.64
C LEU A 122 -16.06 32.91 -19.48
N GLY A 123 -17.34 32.88 -19.87
CA GLY A 123 -18.14 31.66 -19.78
C GLY A 123 -17.61 30.58 -20.71
N ALA A 124 -17.19 30.90 -21.94
CA ALA A 124 -16.56 29.91 -22.82
C ALA A 124 -15.16 29.46 -22.33
N TYR A 125 -14.43 30.33 -21.63
CA TYR A 125 -13.14 30.01 -20.99
C TYR A 125 -13.31 29.19 -19.68
N LEU A 126 -14.34 29.46 -18.90
CA LEU A 126 -14.63 28.74 -17.64
C LEU A 126 -15.33 27.41 -17.89
N ASN A 127 -15.97 27.25 -19.06
CA ASN A 127 -16.55 25.99 -19.52
C ASN A 127 -15.51 25.10 -20.22
N ILE A 128 -14.21 25.37 -20.03
CA ILE A 128 -13.15 24.39 -20.27
C ILE A 128 -13.47 23.18 -19.38
N ALA A 129 -13.32 21.98 -19.96
CA ALA A 129 -13.57 20.75 -19.21
C ALA A 129 -12.75 20.77 -17.91
N PRO A 130 -13.38 20.50 -16.75
CA PRO A 130 -12.70 20.50 -15.47
C PRO A 130 -11.46 19.62 -15.56
N VAL A 131 -10.35 20.16 -15.11
CA VAL A 131 -9.12 19.40 -14.96
C VAL A 131 -9.41 18.37 -13.87
N SER A 132 -9.42 17.07 -14.21
CA SER A 132 -9.62 16.02 -13.22
C SER A 132 -8.64 16.23 -12.07
N GLU A 133 -9.02 15.89 -10.84
CA GLU A 133 -8.16 16.10 -9.67
C GLU A 133 -6.78 15.44 -9.86
N ASP A 134 -6.72 14.35 -10.63
CA ASP A 134 -5.50 13.61 -11.00
C ASP A 134 -4.53 14.43 -11.87
N ARG A 135 -5.02 15.48 -12.54
CA ARG A 135 -4.26 16.39 -13.38
C ARG A 135 -3.89 17.71 -12.68
N ILE A 136 -4.37 17.92 -11.45
CA ILE A 136 -3.93 19.05 -10.61
C ILE A 136 -2.59 18.65 -9.97
N VAL A 137 -1.52 18.78 -10.75
CA VAL A 137 -0.14 18.49 -10.34
C VAL A 137 0.72 19.73 -10.55
N PRO A 138 1.52 20.17 -9.54
CA PRO A 138 1.64 19.56 -8.22
C PRO A 138 0.45 19.90 -7.31
N ASP A 139 0.14 18.98 -6.38
CA ASP A 139 -0.80 19.22 -5.29
C ASP A 139 -0.45 20.56 -4.60
N ILE A 140 -1.48 21.36 -4.30
CA ILE A 140 -1.35 22.69 -3.70
C ILE A 140 -0.50 22.65 -2.42
N THR A 141 -0.46 21.52 -1.70
CA THR A 141 0.42 21.31 -0.53
C THR A 141 1.91 21.38 -0.87
N TYR A 142 2.31 21.02 -2.09
CA TYR A 142 3.67 21.16 -2.62
C TYR A 142 3.88 22.45 -3.41
N SER A 143 2.88 23.34 -3.45
CA SER A 143 3.05 24.65 -4.07
C SER A 143 4.21 25.38 -3.38
N PRO A 144 5.27 25.76 -4.12
CA PRO A 144 6.39 26.51 -3.54
C PRO A 144 5.96 27.89 -3.04
N HIS A 145 4.73 28.32 -3.34
CA HIS A 145 4.16 29.60 -2.95
C HIS A 145 3.34 29.54 -1.66
N LEU A 146 3.08 28.35 -1.10
CA LEU A 146 2.47 28.25 0.23
C LEU A 146 3.55 28.30 1.32
N THR A 147 3.28 29.09 2.34
CA THR A 147 4.01 29.07 3.61
C THR A 147 3.80 27.74 4.35
N GLU A 148 4.71 27.39 5.26
CA GLU A 148 4.55 26.18 6.09
C GLU A 148 3.30 26.26 6.97
N GLU A 149 2.91 27.47 7.41
CA GLU A 149 1.68 27.73 8.15
C GLU A 149 0.44 27.42 7.31
N GLU A 150 0.42 27.82 6.04
CA GLU A 150 -0.69 27.53 5.11
C GLU A 150 -0.79 26.03 4.81
N LYS A 151 0.34 25.35 4.59
CA LYS A 151 0.37 23.89 4.43
C LYS A 151 -0.18 23.19 5.69
N SER A 152 0.22 23.65 6.87
CA SER A 152 -0.28 23.13 8.16
C SER A 152 -1.78 23.37 8.35
N LEU A 153 -2.29 24.54 7.94
CA LEU A 153 -3.73 24.84 7.97
C LEU A 153 -4.52 23.93 7.02
N VAL A 154 -4.02 23.71 5.80
CA VAL A 154 -4.62 22.80 4.81
C VAL A 154 -4.68 21.38 5.36
N ALA A 155 -3.56 20.85 5.86
CA ALA A 155 -3.50 19.54 6.50
C ALA A 155 -4.48 19.41 7.68
N THR A 156 -4.61 20.46 8.50
CA THR A 156 -5.55 20.50 9.62
C THR A 156 -7.01 20.46 9.18
N ARG A 157 -7.38 21.21 8.12
CA ARG A 157 -8.73 21.18 7.56
C ARG A 157 -9.08 19.81 6.99
N PHE A 158 -8.14 19.15 6.32
CA PHE A 158 -8.36 17.79 5.81
C PHE A 158 -8.58 16.78 6.93
N ARG A 159 -7.78 16.85 8.00
CA ARG A 159 -7.98 16.04 9.20
C ARG A 159 -9.38 16.25 9.79
N PHE A 160 -9.83 17.50 9.94
CA PHE A 160 -11.20 17.77 10.41
C PHE A 160 -12.27 17.22 9.47
N ALA A 161 -12.09 17.32 8.15
CA ALA A 161 -13.03 16.75 7.19
C ALA A 161 -13.13 15.21 7.33
N ARG A 162 -12.01 14.52 7.53
CA ARG A 162 -11.98 13.06 7.79
C ARG A 162 -12.71 12.69 9.08
N ASP A 163 -12.48 13.45 10.14
CA ASP A 163 -13.14 13.22 11.44
C ASP A 163 -14.65 13.45 11.33
N VAL A 164 -15.08 14.49 10.62
CA VAL A 164 -16.50 14.76 10.34
C VAL A 164 -17.13 13.62 9.54
N LYS A 165 -16.45 13.05 8.53
CA LYS A 165 -16.97 11.88 7.79
C LYS A 165 -17.16 10.67 8.68
N THR A 166 -16.19 10.41 9.55
CA THR A 166 -16.26 9.29 10.49
C THR A 166 -17.41 9.48 11.49
N LEU A 167 -17.63 10.71 11.97
CA LEU A 167 -18.77 11.05 12.83
C LEU A 167 -20.11 10.98 12.09
N ALA A 168 -20.17 11.37 10.82
CA ALA A 168 -21.37 11.27 9.99
C ALA A 168 -21.74 9.80 9.74
N LEU A 169 -20.75 8.95 9.40
CA LEU A 169 -20.93 7.51 9.34
C LEU A 169 -21.44 6.95 10.66
N ALA A 170 -20.87 7.40 11.78
CA ALA A 170 -21.32 6.98 13.11
C ALA A 170 -22.80 7.35 13.38
N ALA A 171 -23.20 8.57 13.05
CA ALA A 171 -24.59 9.01 13.21
C ALA A 171 -25.53 8.17 12.33
N GLU A 172 -25.17 7.95 11.06
CA GLU A 172 -25.98 7.19 10.12
C GLU A 172 -26.11 5.70 10.51
N LEU A 173 -25.05 5.09 11.04
CA LEU A 173 -25.08 3.73 11.58
C LEU A 173 -26.05 3.60 12.76
N GLU A 174 -26.09 4.58 13.67
CA GLU A 174 -27.01 4.55 14.81
C GLU A 174 -28.47 4.78 14.39
N GLU A 175 -28.71 5.66 13.41
CA GLU A 175 -30.06 5.88 12.84
C GLU A 175 -30.61 4.65 12.11
N ASN A 176 -29.74 3.85 11.47
CA ASN A 176 -30.13 2.69 10.64
C ASN A 176 -29.86 1.33 11.30
N LYS A 177 -29.66 1.30 12.63
CA LYS A 177 -29.22 0.12 13.39
C LYS A 177 -30.02 -1.15 13.14
N SER A 178 -31.34 -1.04 13.02
CA SER A 178 -32.23 -2.20 12.79
C SER A 178 -32.04 -2.82 11.40
N ALA A 179 -31.88 -1.99 10.36
CA ALA A 179 -31.62 -2.44 9.00
C ALA A 179 -30.23 -3.08 8.89
N ILE A 180 -29.23 -2.48 9.55
CA ILE A 180 -27.86 -2.99 9.59
C ILE A 180 -27.78 -4.37 10.28
N GLN A 181 -28.53 -4.58 11.36
CA GLN A 181 -28.58 -5.88 12.04
C GLN A 181 -29.11 -7.01 11.14
N GLN A 182 -29.99 -6.68 10.18
CA GLN A 182 -30.57 -7.63 9.23
C GLN A 182 -29.75 -7.78 7.95
N ALA A 183 -28.83 -6.85 7.68
CA ALA A 183 -27.96 -6.91 6.53
C ALA A 183 -26.95 -8.07 6.65
N GLY A 184 -26.52 -8.57 5.49
CA GLY A 184 -25.47 -9.58 5.38
C GLY A 184 -24.08 -8.98 5.59
N ASN A 185 -23.14 -9.27 4.70
CA ASN A 185 -21.78 -8.76 4.75
C ASN A 185 -21.62 -7.40 4.07
N GLU A 186 -22.60 -7.02 3.23
CA GLU A 186 -22.62 -5.74 2.52
C GLU A 186 -23.82 -4.91 2.98
N ILE A 187 -23.55 -3.64 3.29
CA ILE A 187 -24.50 -2.65 3.77
C ILE A 187 -24.38 -1.43 2.87
N LEU A 188 -25.49 -1.00 2.28
CA LEU A 188 -25.59 0.27 1.57
C LEU A 188 -26.46 1.22 2.39
N LEU A 189 -25.85 2.30 2.87
CA LEU A 189 -26.53 3.30 3.68
C LEU A 189 -27.30 4.31 2.78
N PRO A 190 -28.32 5.01 3.30
CA PRO A 190 -29.07 6.03 2.54
C PRO A 190 -28.20 7.14 1.92
N SER A 191 -27.08 7.48 2.55
CA SER A 191 -26.09 8.42 2.01
C SER A 191 -25.40 7.93 0.74
N GLY A 192 -25.53 6.64 0.40
CA GLY A 192 -24.76 5.97 -0.64
C GLY A 192 -23.43 5.39 -0.14
N THR A 193 -23.11 5.55 1.15
CA THR A 193 -21.95 4.91 1.76
C THR A 193 -22.10 3.39 1.72
N LYS A 194 -21.13 2.70 1.11
CA LYS A 194 -21.05 1.24 1.07
C LYS A 194 -20.10 0.75 2.17
N ILE A 195 -20.54 -0.26 2.91
CA ILE A 195 -19.74 -0.93 3.93
C ILE A 195 -19.74 -2.41 3.61
N VAL A 196 -18.56 -3.02 3.57
CA VAL A 196 -18.41 -4.47 3.52
C VAL A 196 -17.64 -4.91 4.75
N ILE A 197 -18.17 -5.88 5.48
CA ILE A 197 -17.51 -6.45 6.66
C ILE A 197 -17.53 -7.96 6.58
N ASP A 198 -16.39 -8.56 6.88
CA ASP A 198 -16.25 -10.00 7.01
C ASP A 198 -16.99 -10.47 8.27
N ALA A 199 -18.18 -11.02 8.07
CA ALA A 199 -19.03 -11.48 9.15
C ALA A 199 -18.62 -12.85 9.73
N GLU A 200 -17.33 -13.21 9.66
CA GLU A 200 -16.76 -14.33 10.43
C GLU A 200 -16.86 -14.04 11.94
N GLY A 201 -18.07 -14.23 12.49
CA GLY A 201 -18.45 -14.09 13.89
C GLY A 201 -19.28 -12.84 14.23
N GLU A 202 -20.32 -13.00 15.06
CA GLU A 202 -21.12 -11.90 15.64
C GLU A 202 -20.26 -10.82 16.32
N THR A 203 -19.06 -11.18 16.78
CA THR A 203 -18.19 -10.29 17.55
C THR A 203 -17.56 -9.14 16.76
N ARG A 204 -17.50 -9.19 15.42
CA ARG A 204 -16.93 -8.11 14.58
C ARG A 204 -17.98 -7.06 14.17
N ARG A 205 -19.26 -7.30 14.47
CA ARG A 205 -20.35 -6.32 14.28
C ARG A 205 -20.29 -5.17 15.31
N ASP A 206 -19.38 -5.24 16.26
CA ASP A 206 -19.04 -4.14 17.18
C ASP A 206 -18.48 -2.92 16.42
N LEU A 207 -17.76 -3.14 15.32
CA LEU A 207 -17.29 -2.06 14.44
C LEU A 207 -18.45 -1.25 13.82
N LEU A 208 -19.65 -1.82 13.71
CA LEU A 208 -20.84 -1.14 13.21
C LEU A 208 -21.61 -0.40 14.31
N GLN A 209 -21.06 -0.34 15.54
CA GLN A 209 -21.68 0.27 16.71
C GLN A 209 -20.81 1.42 17.21
N PRO A 210 -21.05 2.65 16.72
CA PRO A 210 -20.17 3.77 17.02
C PRO A 210 -20.13 4.17 18.49
N HIS A 211 -21.21 3.90 19.24
CA HIS A 211 -21.29 4.22 20.68
C HIS A 211 -20.32 3.41 21.56
N ILE A 212 -19.68 2.36 21.02
CA ILE A 212 -18.65 1.57 21.73
C ILE A 212 -17.22 1.83 21.22
N TRP A 213 -17.04 2.82 20.33
CA TRP A 213 -15.72 3.24 19.90
C TRP A 213 -15.06 4.07 21.01
N GLN A 214 -13.92 3.60 21.52
CA GLN A 214 -13.29 4.16 22.70
C GLN A 214 -12.16 5.13 22.36
N LYS A 215 -11.38 4.83 21.32
CA LYS A 215 -10.16 5.58 20.99
C LYS A 215 -9.84 5.51 19.51
N ARG A 216 -9.25 6.59 18.99
CA ARG A 216 -8.58 6.65 17.70
C ARG A 216 -7.24 7.36 17.86
N THR A 217 -6.18 6.79 17.30
CA THR A 217 -4.83 7.36 17.34
C THR A 217 -4.20 7.26 15.95
N GLN A 218 -3.74 8.38 15.43
CA GLN A 218 -3.06 8.41 14.14
C GLN A 218 -1.64 7.87 14.30
N LEU A 219 -1.30 6.82 13.54
CA LEU A 219 0.03 6.20 13.52
C LEU A 219 0.89 6.76 12.39
N LYS A 220 0.28 6.98 11.22
CA LYS A 220 0.86 7.60 10.01
C LYS A 220 -0.19 8.51 9.38
N ASP A 221 0.18 9.28 8.35
CA ASP A 221 -0.70 10.25 7.67
C ASP A 221 -2.11 9.69 7.37
N ARG A 222 -2.19 8.45 6.88
CA ARG A 222 -3.42 7.74 6.50
C ARG A 222 -3.75 6.49 7.32
N VAL A 223 -2.98 6.19 8.36
CA VAL A 223 -3.10 4.94 9.14
C VAL A 223 -3.42 5.26 10.59
N TYR A 224 -4.47 4.64 11.12
CA TYR A 224 -4.97 4.88 12.46
C TYR A 224 -5.12 3.56 13.23
N GLU A 225 -4.77 3.59 14.50
CA GLU A 225 -5.22 2.61 15.48
C GLU A 225 -6.59 3.03 15.98
N ILE A 226 -7.56 2.12 15.95
CA ILE A 226 -8.88 2.32 16.56
C ILE A 226 -9.12 1.25 17.62
N GLU A 227 -9.80 1.63 18.70
CA GLU A 227 -10.17 0.73 19.79
C GLU A 227 -11.69 0.67 19.91
N VAL A 228 -12.25 -0.52 19.77
CA VAL A 228 -13.68 -0.80 19.85
C VAL A 228 -13.88 -1.97 20.79
N ASN A 229 -14.62 -1.78 21.89
CA ASN A 229 -14.89 -2.81 22.89
C ASN A 229 -13.62 -3.52 23.40
N ASN A 230 -12.57 -2.74 23.74
CA ASN A 230 -11.25 -3.22 24.17
C ASN A 230 -10.50 -4.09 23.14
N ARG A 231 -10.94 -4.09 21.88
CA ARG A 231 -10.21 -4.69 20.76
C ARG A 231 -9.62 -3.59 19.91
N ARG A 232 -8.41 -3.84 19.42
CA ARG A 232 -7.67 -2.90 18.59
C ARG A 232 -7.73 -3.33 17.13
N TYR A 233 -7.86 -2.33 16.27
CA TYR A 233 -7.87 -2.50 14.82
C TYR A 233 -7.00 -1.44 14.17
N ILE A 234 -6.59 -1.70 12.93
CA ILE A 234 -5.90 -0.74 12.07
C ILE A 234 -6.88 -0.29 10.98
N LEU A 235 -7.05 1.03 10.84
CA LEU A 235 -7.77 1.66 9.75
C LEU A 235 -6.77 2.28 8.79
N LYS A 236 -6.79 1.88 7.52
CA LYS A 236 -5.95 2.40 6.45
C LYS A 236 -6.83 3.15 5.44
N GLU A 237 -6.66 4.46 5.33
CA GLU A 237 -7.32 5.23 4.27
C GLU A 237 -6.62 4.96 2.92
N ARG A 238 -7.40 4.96 1.83
CA ARG A 238 -6.87 4.84 0.47
C ARG A 238 -5.85 5.95 0.21
N LYS A 239 -4.67 5.60 -0.30
CA LYS A 239 -3.68 6.64 -0.65
C LYS A 239 -4.14 7.37 -1.90
N THR A 240 -4.12 8.68 -1.79
CA THR A 240 -4.36 9.64 -2.86
C THR A 240 -3.14 10.54 -3.03
N SER A 241 -3.11 11.33 -4.10
CA SER A 241 -2.06 12.32 -4.38
C SER A 241 -1.86 13.38 -3.29
N ARG A 242 -2.84 13.50 -2.38
CA ARG A 242 -2.88 14.49 -1.30
C ARG A 242 -2.07 14.10 -0.06
N HIS A 243 -1.57 12.86 -0.01
CA HIS A 243 -0.82 12.38 1.15
C HIS A 243 0.65 12.79 1.08
N THR A 244 1.23 13.04 2.26
CA THR A 244 2.60 13.54 2.41
C THR A 244 3.65 12.44 2.35
N ASP A 245 3.24 11.17 2.43
CA ASP A 245 4.09 9.98 2.44
C ASP A 245 4.36 9.42 1.03
N THR A 246 4.22 10.23 -0.02
CA THR A 246 4.57 9.83 -1.39
C THR A 246 6.09 9.77 -1.55
N LYS A 247 6.61 8.62 -2.02
CA LYS A 247 8.06 8.42 -2.25
C LYS A 247 8.61 9.45 -3.25
N LYS A 248 9.94 9.49 -3.41
CA LYS A 248 10.72 10.35 -4.34
C LYS A 248 10.34 10.28 -5.84
N GLY A 249 9.24 9.63 -6.22
CA GLY A 249 8.70 9.58 -7.58
C GLY A 249 7.25 10.06 -7.71
N GLY A 250 6.72 10.73 -6.69
CA GLY A 250 5.33 11.20 -6.65
C GLY A 250 4.33 10.11 -6.24
N HIS A 251 3.04 10.46 -6.27
CA HIS A 251 1.96 9.53 -6.01
C HIS A 251 1.82 8.55 -7.18
N ARG A 252 1.76 7.26 -6.86
CA ARG A 252 1.25 6.23 -7.76
C ARG A 252 -0.08 5.78 -7.22
N GLU A 253 -1.08 5.74 -8.09
CA GLU A 253 -2.39 5.25 -7.72
C GLU A 253 -2.27 3.78 -7.36
N GLY A 254 -2.66 3.47 -6.12
CA GLY A 254 -2.75 2.11 -5.61
C GLY A 254 -4.09 1.49 -5.96
N ARG A 255 -4.32 0.29 -5.41
CA ARG A 255 -5.61 -0.39 -5.49
C ARG A 255 -6.75 0.44 -4.88
N SER A 256 -7.97 0.12 -5.31
CA SER A 256 -9.15 0.52 -4.56
C SER A 256 -9.16 -0.17 -3.20
N THR A 257 -9.87 0.41 -2.23
CA THR A 257 -10.04 -0.15 -0.89
C THR A 257 -10.71 -1.53 -0.94
N ALA A 258 -11.69 -1.72 -1.83
CA ALA A 258 -12.32 -3.01 -2.08
C ALA A 258 -11.31 -4.06 -2.61
N ASP A 259 -10.47 -3.67 -3.57
CA ASP A 259 -9.45 -4.57 -4.11
C ASP A 259 -8.36 -4.90 -3.08
N GLU A 260 -7.93 -3.92 -2.26
CA GLU A 260 -6.99 -4.14 -1.16
C GLU A 260 -7.53 -5.19 -0.18
N TYR A 261 -8.79 -5.04 0.22
CA TYR A 261 -9.50 -5.99 1.07
C TYR A 261 -9.54 -7.40 0.46
N GLU A 262 -9.93 -7.55 -0.81
CA GLU A 262 -10.02 -8.87 -1.46
C GLU A 262 -8.66 -9.53 -1.66
N VAL A 263 -7.62 -8.75 -1.98
CA VAL A 263 -6.25 -9.28 -2.06
C VAL A 263 -5.80 -9.77 -0.68
N ALA A 264 -5.92 -8.94 0.35
CA ALA A 264 -5.56 -9.33 1.72
C ALA A 264 -6.29 -10.59 2.17
N ARG A 265 -7.59 -10.69 1.85
CA ARG A 265 -8.44 -11.83 2.19
C ARG A 265 -7.97 -13.10 1.47
N SER A 266 -7.67 -12.99 0.18
CA SER A 266 -7.12 -14.10 -0.61
C SER A 266 -5.80 -14.62 -0.04
N PHE A 267 -4.89 -13.73 0.36
CA PHE A 267 -3.62 -14.12 0.99
C PHE A 267 -3.82 -14.82 2.34
N ASN A 268 -4.75 -14.34 3.17
CA ASN A 268 -5.08 -15.01 4.44
C ASN A 268 -5.61 -16.44 4.23
N GLN A 269 -6.44 -16.63 3.20
CA GLN A 269 -7.06 -17.93 2.92
C GLN A 269 -6.09 -18.92 2.24
N ASN A 270 -5.24 -18.42 1.34
CA ASN A 270 -4.54 -19.28 0.38
C ASN A 270 -3.01 -19.28 0.53
N ALA A 271 -2.43 -18.35 1.28
CA ALA A 271 -0.99 -18.08 1.23
C ALA A 271 -0.27 -18.14 2.58
N SER A 272 -0.87 -18.72 3.63
CA SER A 272 -0.17 -18.91 4.91
C SER A 272 0.95 -19.94 4.77
N VAL A 273 2.17 -19.57 5.18
CA VAL A 273 3.34 -20.45 5.09
C VAL A 273 4.12 -20.41 6.39
N THR A 274 4.35 -21.59 6.95
CA THR A 274 5.26 -21.82 8.08
C THR A 274 6.38 -22.75 7.62
N SER A 275 7.63 -22.30 7.77
CA SER A 275 8.83 -23.12 7.60
C SER A 275 9.52 -23.34 8.95
N ASP A 276 10.66 -24.04 8.93
CA ASP A 276 11.44 -24.33 10.13
C ASP A 276 11.92 -23.04 10.82
N THR A 277 12.32 -22.03 10.05
CA THR A 277 12.91 -20.79 10.58
C THR A 277 12.06 -19.54 10.38
N THR A 278 11.00 -19.61 9.56
CA THR A 278 10.25 -18.44 9.10
C THR A 278 8.75 -18.70 9.13
N ILE A 279 8.00 -17.67 9.52
CA ILE A 279 6.54 -17.63 9.44
C ILE A 279 6.16 -16.41 8.59
N ILE A 280 5.24 -16.56 7.65
CA ILE A 280 4.66 -15.45 6.90
C ILE A 280 3.20 -15.32 7.30
N SER A 281 2.87 -14.26 8.03
CA SER A 281 1.52 -14.01 8.54
C SER A 281 0.95 -12.73 7.94
N TRP A 282 -0.03 -12.89 7.06
CA TRP A 282 -0.70 -11.79 6.37
C TRP A 282 -1.58 -10.98 7.33
N GLU A 283 -1.68 -9.67 7.13
CA GLU A 283 -2.64 -8.87 7.91
C GLU A 283 -4.06 -9.34 7.62
N LYS A 284 -4.87 -9.51 8.65
CA LYS A 284 -6.22 -10.03 8.52
C LYS A 284 -7.20 -8.89 8.23
N PRO A 285 -7.75 -8.79 7.02
CA PRO A 285 -8.74 -7.76 6.73
C PRO A 285 -10.04 -8.08 7.46
N ILE A 286 -10.69 -7.03 7.97
CA ILE A 286 -11.99 -7.11 8.62
C ILE A 286 -13.09 -6.59 7.71
N GLY A 287 -12.82 -5.56 6.93
CA GLY A 287 -13.82 -4.93 6.08
C GLY A 287 -13.32 -3.64 5.46
N TYR A 288 -14.19 -2.98 4.71
CA TYR A 288 -13.91 -1.68 4.11
C TYR A 288 -15.14 -0.79 4.04
N VAL A 289 -14.91 0.51 3.88
CA VAL A 289 -15.94 1.54 3.69
C VAL A 289 -15.61 2.39 2.47
N GLU A 290 -16.61 2.64 1.63
CA GLU A 290 -16.54 3.50 0.45
C GLU A 290 -17.63 4.58 0.51
N TYR A 291 -17.22 5.84 0.46
CA TYR A 291 -18.11 7.00 0.43
C TYR A 291 -18.36 7.42 -1.02
N PRO A 292 -19.53 8.02 -1.35
CA PRO A 292 -19.85 8.47 -2.70
C PRO A 292 -18.87 9.51 -3.27
N ASP A 293 -18.13 10.21 -2.41
CA ASP A 293 -17.16 11.23 -2.81
C ASP A 293 -15.73 10.69 -2.98
N GLY A 294 -15.56 9.36 -3.02
CA GLY A 294 -14.29 8.68 -3.29
C GLY A 294 -13.40 8.47 -2.07
N TYR A 295 -13.73 9.07 -0.91
CA TYR A 295 -13.05 8.71 0.34
C TYR A 295 -13.38 7.28 0.72
N SER A 296 -12.37 6.51 1.13
CA SER A 296 -12.55 5.11 1.50
C SER A 296 -11.41 4.63 2.39
N PHE A 297 -11.68 3.59 3.16
CA PHE A 297 -10.68 2.99 4.05
C PHE A 297 -10.96 1.50 4.30
N THR A 298 -9.87 0.75 4.52
CA THR A 298 -9.88 -0.68 4.87
C THR A 298 -9.59 -0.81 6.37
N VAL A 299 -10.21 -1.78 7.03
CA VAL A 299 -9.98 -2.11 8.44
C VAL A 299 -9.33 -3.48 8.55
N PHE A 300 -8.29 -3.60 9.38
CA PHE A 300 -7.52 -4.82 9.64
C PHE A 300 -7.44 -5.11 11.15
N GLU A 301 -7.19 -6.37 11.52
CA GLU A 301 -6.80 -6.70 12.90
C GLU A 301 -5.51 -5.97 13.30
N PHE A 302 -5.43 -5.52 14.56
CA PHE A 302 -4.22 -4.92 15.08
C PHE A 302 -3.19 -6.00 15.44
N GLU A 303 -1.97 -5.87 14.91
CA GLU A 303 -0.86 -6.77 15.22
C GLU A 303 0.08 -6.13 16.27
N GLU A 304 0.39 -6.89 17.31
CA GLU A 304 1.29 -6.46 18.39
C GLU A 304 2.74 -6.93 18.18
N GLY A 305 3.68 -6.20 18.79
CA GLY A 305 5.08 -6.61 18.86
C GLY A 305 5.87 -6.44 17.55
N LEU A 306 5.43 -5.50 16.69
CA LEU A 306 6.05 -5.24 15.40
C LEU A 306 7.40 -4.54 15.53
N MET A 307 8.38 -5.00 14.78
CA MET A 307 9.72 -4.43 14.67
C MET A 307 10.03 -4.06 13.22
N GLY A 308 10.64 -2.90 13.01
CA GLY A 308 11.17 -2.52 11.69
C GLY A 308 12.49 -3.21 11.38
N ASP A 309 12.86 -3.19 10.09
CA ASP A 309 14.03 -3.86 9.52
C ASP A 309 15.35 -3.57 10.25
N TYR A 310 15.56 -2.35 10.73
CA TYR A 310 16.80 -1.96 11.40
C TYR A 310 16.96 -2.56 12.80
N HIS A 311 15.85 -2.97 13.43
CA HIS A 311 15.85 -3.45 14.81
C HIS A 311 15.79 -4.98 14.91
N ILE A 312 15.36 -5.67 13.85
CA ILE A 312 15.11 -7.10 13.91
C ILE A 312 16.39 -7.93 14.01
N THR A 313 17.43 -7.62 13.22
CA THR A 313 18.66 -8.43 13.18
C THR A 313 19.36 -8.50 14.55
N PRO A 314 19.57 -7.40 15.29
CA PRO A 314 20.18 -7.47 16.62
C PRO A 314 19.32 -8.22 17.65
N GLN A 315 17.99 -8.07 17.60
CA GLN A 315 17.08 -8.74 18.54
C GLN A 315 16.99 -10.25 18.24
N LEU A 316 16.94 -10.62 16.96
CA LEU A 316 16.95 -12.02 16.53
C LEU A 316 18.28 -12.69 16.88
N ALA A 317 19.40 -11.97 16.75
CA ALA A 317 20.70 -12.49 17.18
C ALA A 317 20.75 -12.76 18.70
N ARG A 318 20.11 -11.92 19.53
CA ARG A 318 19.98 -12.18 20.97
C ARG A 318 19.11 -13.39 21.25
N ALA A 319 17.96 -13.51 20.57
CA ALA A 319 17.08 -14.67 20.71
C ALA A 319 17.81 -15.98 20.37
N ILE A 320 18.62 -15.99 19.30
CA ILE A 320 19.47 -17.15 18.91
C ILE A 320 20.54 -17.46 19.98
N GLN A 321 21.07 -16.44 20.67
CA GLN A 321 22.01 -16.63 21.79
C GLN A 321 21.35 -17.23 23.02
N GLU A 322 20.14 -16.76 23.35
CA GLU A 322 19.36 -17.24 24.48
C GLU A 322 18.87 -18.68 24.25
N HIS A 323 18.58 -19.06 23.00
CA HIS A 323 18.14 -20.40 22.60
C HIS A 323 19.26 -21.20 21.94
N ARG A 324 20.44 -21.19 22.56
CA ARG A 324 21.65 -21.76 21.99
C ARG A 324 21.52 -23.24 21.58
N GLU A 325 20.83 -24.02 22.39
CA GLU A 325 20.59 -25.44 22.16
C GLU A 325 19.94 -25.75 20.80
N GLN A 326 19.08 -24.86 20.29
CA GLN A 326 18.42 -25.02 18.99
C GLN A 326 19.40 -24.94 17.81
N PHE A 327 20.49 -24.17 17.95
CA PHE A 327 21.41 -23.87 16.85
C PHE A 327 22.83 -24.42 17.06
N GLU A 328 23.11 -25.15 18.14
CA GLU A 328 24.46 -25.63 18.48
C GLU A 328 25.04 -26.54 17.37
N ASP A 329 24.24 -27.47 16.85
CA ASP A 329 24.67 -28.37 15.76
C ASP A 329 24.92 -27.62 14.45
N GLU A 330 24.13 -26.59 14.15
CA GLU A 330 24.37 -25.71 13.01
C GLU A 330 25.64 -24.89 13.21
N TYR A 331 25.84 -24.31 14.39
CA TYR A 331 27.03 -23.56 14.75
C TYR A 331 28.31 -24.39 14.58
N HIS A 332 28.34 -25.63 15.06
CA HIS A 332 29.51 -26.49 14.91
C HIS A 332 29.82 -26.78 13.44
N ARG A 333 28.80 -27.06 12.62
CA ARG A 333 28.96 -27.27 11.18
C ARG A 333 29.47 -26.01 10.49
N VAL A 334 28.84 -24.85 10.73
CA VAL A 334 29.26 -23.56 10.16
C VAL A 334 30.67 -23.20 10.59
N SER A 335 31.01 -23.36 11.87
CA SER A 335 32.35 -23.08 12.41
C SER A 335 33.42 -23.93 11.73
N SER A 336 33.13 -25.20 11.44
CA SER A 336 34.07 -26.09 10.75
C SER A 336 34.34 -25.67 9.30
N LEU A 337 33.30 -25.20 8.59
CA LEU A 337 33.40 -24.71 7.21
C LEU A 337 33.97 -23.30 7.13
N THR A 338 33.82 -22.48 8.17
CA THR A 338 34.27 -21.10 8.19
C THR A 338 35.79 -21.00 7.97
N SER A 339 36.59 -21.94 8.49
CA SER A 339 38.04 -21.98 8.26
C SER A 339 38.40 -22.12 6.78
N LYS A 340 37.66 -22.94 6.02
CA LYS A 340 37.84 -23.11 4.55
C LYS A 340 37.72 -21.76 3.83
N TYR A 341 36.72 -20.96 4.22
CA TYR A 341 36.43 -19.66 3.60
C TYR A 341 37.31 -18.50 4.10
N LEU A 342 37.92 -18.63 5.28
CA LEU A 342 38.93 -17.68 5.76
C LEU A 342 40.27 -17.86 5.04
N GLU A 343 40.65 -19.09 4.75
CA GLU A 343 41.92 -19.46 4.12
C GLU A 343 41.88 -19.26 2.60
N SER A 344 40.74 -19.52 1.97
CA SER A 344 40.49 -19.01 0.64
C SER A 344 40.31 -17.51 0.77
N ASP A 345 41.39 -16.73 0.57
CA ASP A 345 41.22 -15.29 0.37
C ASP A 345 40.04 -15.08 -0.58
N LEU A 346 39.19 -14.10 -0.29
CA LEU A 346 37.94 -13.78 -1.01
C LEU A 346 38.12 -13.52 -2.54
N ALA A 347 39.26 -13.89 -3.11
CA ALA A 347 39.57 -14.11 -4.52
C ALA A 347 38.47 -14.82 -5.32
N PHE A 348 37.62 -15.63 -4.69
CA PHE A 348 36.43 -16.19 -5.34
C PHE A 348 35.47 -15.08 -5.84
N LEU A 349 35.29 -14.01 -5.06
CA LEU A 349 34.41 -12.87 -5.39
C LEU A 349 35.11 -11.80 -6.26
N SER A 350 36.45 -11.73 -6.26
CA SER A 350 37.20 -10.72 -7.04
C SER A 350 37.70 -11.22 -8.41
N SER A 351 37.35 -12.45 -8.79
CA SER A 351 37.78 -13.15 -10.02
C SER A 351 37.38 -12.48 -11.35
N ARG A 352 36.60 -11.39 -11.34
CA ARG A 352 36.25 -10.62 -12.54
C ARG A 352 37.17 -9.45 -12.88
N ASN A 353 38.09 -9.05 -11.99
CA ASN A 353 39.03 -7.96 -12.27
C ASN A 353 40.48 -8.46 -12.24
N ARG A 354 40.97 -8.98 -13.39
CA ARG A 354 42.30 -9.61 -13.55
C ARG A 354 43.47 -8.73 -13.07
N SER A 355 43.31 -7.41 -13.04
CA SER A 355 44.30 -6.45 -12.56
C SER A 355 44.36 -6.34 -11.02
N ALA A 356 43.21 -6.47 -10.33
CA ALA A 356 43.13 -6.47 -8.87
C ALA A 356 43.71 -7.76 -8.27
N GLN A 357 43.53 -8.88 -8.97
CA GLN A 357 44.03 -10.19 -8.55
C GLN A 357 45.56 -10.29 -8.54
N ARG A 358 46.25 -9.64 -9.49
CA ARG A 358 47.72 -9.56 -9.49
C ARG A 358 48.29 -8.72 -8.35
N LYS A 359 47.60 -7.63 -7.96
CA LYS A 359 48.02 -6.81 -6.81
C LYS A 359 47.73 -7.52 -5.48
N ALA A 360 46.58 -8.17 -5.34
CA ALA A 360 46.26 -8.96 -4.14
C ALA A 360 47.25 -10.10 -3.91
N ASN A 361 47.63 -10.82 -4.97
CA ASN A 361 48.63 -11.90 -4.89
C ASN A 361 50.02 -11.41 -4.48
N LEU A 362 50.41 -10.19 -4.88
CA LEU A 362 51.70 -9.59 -4.52
C LEU A 362 51.71 -9.11 -3.05
N TRP A 363 50.57 -8.62 -2.53
CA TRP A 363 50.45 -8.22 -1.13
C TRP A 363 50.33 -9.43 -0.20
N ASN A 364 49.65 -10.50 -0.62
CA ASN A 364 49.51 -11.73 0.15
C ASN A 364 50.82 -12.52 0.28
N SER A 365 51.70 -12.46 -0.71
CA SER A 365 53.03 -13.09 -0.62
C SER A 365 53.99 -12.33 0.31
N LEU A 366 53.75 -11.04 0.54
CA LEU A 366 54.54 -10.20 1.46
C LEU A 366 53.94 -10.14 2.87
N ALA A 367 52.63 -10.37 3.02
CA ALA A 367 51.92 -10.39 4.30
C ALA A 367 51.82 -11.80 4.92
N ILE A 368 52.88 -12.62 4.79
CA ILE A 368 53.03 -13.89 5.55
C ILE A 368 53.40 -13.56 7.00
N ASN A 369 52.55 -12.80 7.68
CA ASN A 369 52.33 -12.96 9.10
C ASN A 369 51.01 -13.71 9.20
N ARG A 370 51.11 -15.03 9.43
CA ARG A 370 50.02 -15.94 9.78
C ARG A 370 49.32 -15.45 11.06
N TRP A 371 48.57 -14.37 10.97
CA TRP A 371 47.53 -14.08 11.94
C TRP A 371 46.52 -15.21 11.79
N ARG A 372 46.54 -16.16 12.73
CA ARG A 372 45.47 -17.16 12.86
C ARG A 372 44.19 -16.36 12.98
N ALA A 373 43.35 -16.40 11.94
CA ALA A 373 42.06 -15.76 11.99
C ALA A 373 41.33 -16.29 13.24
N PRO A 374 40.67 -15.41 14.01
CA PRO A 374 39.96 -15.84 15.21
C PRO A 374 38.92 -16.90 14.83
N ALA A 375 38.74 -17.91 15.69
CA ALA A 375 37.67 -18.87 15.52
C ALA A 375 36.32 -18.15 15.51
N LEU A 376 35.34 -18.67 14.77
CA LEU A 376 33.99 -18.14 14.77
C LEU A 376 33.42 -18.25 16.19
N SER A 377 33.11 -17.13 16.84
CA SER A 377 32.40 -17.15 18.12
C SER A 377 30.91 -17.42 17.89
N TYR A 378 30.25 -18.01 18.89
CA TYR A 378 28.80 -18.22 18.84
C TYR A 378 28.03 -16.89 18.68
N GLU A 379 28.53 -15.81 19.29
CA GLU A 379 27.98 -14.46 19.13
C GLU A 379 28.02 -14.00 17.66
N ALA A 380 29.16 -14.18 17.00
CA ALA A 380 29.33 -13.85 15.59
C ALA A 380 28.42 -14.72 14.69
N PHE A 381 28.36 -16.02 14.96
CA PHE A 381 27.42 -16.93 14.31
C PHE A 381 25.98 -16.44 14.43
N SER A 382 25.54 -16.07 15.65
CA SER A 382 24.16 -15.63 15.91
C SER A 382 23.79 -14.38 15.10
N ARG A 383 24.69 -13.41 14.97
CA ARG A 383 24.47 -12.22 14.13
C ARG A 383 24.34 -12.58 12.65
N VAL A 384 25.23 -13.43 12.15
CA VAL A 384 25.22 -13.86 10.75
C VAL A 384 23.97 -14.69 10.44
N LYS A 385 23.58 -15.59 11.35
CA LYS A 385 22.37 -16.41 11.24
C LYS A 385 21.11 -15.55 11.26
N ALA A 386 21.01 -14.57 12.16
CA ALA A 386 19.89 -13.63 12.20
C ALA A 386 19.71 -12.87 10.87
N LEU A 387 20.80 -12.33 10.33
CA LEU A 387 20.78 -11.66 9.02
C LEU A 387 20.33 -12.60 7.91
N LYS A 388 20.83 -13.85 7.90
CA LYS A 388 20.43 -14.85 6.90
C LYS A 388 18.96 -15.23 7.04
N MET A 389 18.46 -15.41 8.26
CA MET A 389 17.04 -15.66 8.52
C MET A 389 16.15 -14.52 8.02
N GLN A 390 16.53 -13.26 8.27
CA GLN A 390 15.79 -12.09 7.74
C GLN A 390 15.74 -12.10 6.22
N ARG A 391 16.88 -12.33 5.56
CA ARG A 391 16.95 -12.39 4.09
C ARG A 391 16.12 -13.53 3.52
N ASN A 392 16.24 -14.74 4.10
CA ASN A 392 15.46 -15.89 3.68
C ASN A 392 13.96 -15.63 3.87
N ALA A 393 13.57 -14.94 4.94
CA ALA A 393 12.18 -14.59 5.19
C ALA A 393 11.62 -13.61 4.15
N VAL A 394 12.36 -12.54 3.85
CA VAL A 394 11.98 -11.57 2.80
C VAL A 394 11.95 -12.22 1.42
N GLN A 395 12.91 -13.10 1.11
CA GLN A 395 12.92 -13.83 -0.15
C GLN A 395 11.70 -14.75 -0.25
N ARG A 396 11.42 -15.52 0.80
CA ARG A 396 10.26 -16.43 0.83
C ARG A 396 8.94 -15.68 0.70
N MET A 397 8.82 -14.53 1.35
CA MET A 397 7.68 -13.63 1.21
C MET A 397 7.46 -13.24 -0.26
N LYS A 398 8.51 -12.78 -0.96
CA LYS A 398 8.43 -12.42 -2.39
C LYS A 398 8.01 -13.60 -3.26
N GLU A 399 8.57 -14.78 -2.99
CA GLU A 399 8.18 -16.01 -3.70
C GLU A 399 6.71 -16.33 -3.51
N ILE A 400 6.18 -16.22 -2.29
CA ILE A 400 4.77 -16.49 -2.01
C ILE A 400 3.87 -15.47 -2.71
N ILE A 401 4.22 -14.17 -2.68
CA ILE A 401 3.48 -13.12 -3.40
C ILE A 401 3.38 -13.49 -4.89
N PHE A 402 4.51 -13.86 -5.46
CA PHE A 402 4.62 -14.24 -6.86
C PHE A 402 3.90 -15.56 -7.21
N GLU A 403 4.00 -16.57 -6.35
CA GLU A 403 3.30 -17.87 -6.49
C GLU A 403 1.78 -17.72 -6.43
N ASN A 404 1.28 -16.68 -5.75
CA ASN A 404 -0.14 -16.33 -5.70
C ASN A 404 -0.59 -15.41 -6.84
N GLY A 405 0.28 -15.14 -7.82
CA GLY A 405 -0.06 -14.35 -9.00
C GLY A 405 -0.09 -12.85 -8.75
N TYR A 406 0.75 -12.36 -7.84
CA TYR A 406 0.91 -10.94 -7.58
C TYR A 406 2.37 -10.47 -7.70
N GLU A 407 2.55 -9.17 -7.94
CA GLU A 407 3.80 -8.44 -7.82
C GLU A 407 3.60 -7.27 -6.85
N ALA A 408 4.48 -7.13 -5.86
CA ALA A 408 4.45 -6.00 -4.94
C ALA A 408 5.43 -4.92 -5.41
N HIS A 409 4.91 -3.77 -5.81
CA HIS A 409 5.73 -2.61 -6.21
C HIS A 409 6.23 -1.80 -5.01
N ASP A 410 5.65 -2.02 -3.83
CA ASP A 410 6.14 -1.49 -2.57
C ASP A 410 6.45 -2.65 -1.61
N LEU A 411 7.74 -2.84 -1.34
CA LEU A 411 8.24 -3.84 -0.41
C LEU A 411 8.73 -3.20 0.89
N ASP A 412 8.43 -1.94 1.15
CA ASP A 412 8.83 -1.27 2.40
C ASP A 412 7.69 -1.28 3.44
N GLY A 413 6.55 -1.87 3.08
CA GLY A 413 5.31 -1.90 3.87
C GLY A 413 5.10 -3.18 4.65
N TYR A 414 6.13 -3.79 5.25
CA TYR A 414 5.99 -4.90 6.19
C TYR A 414 6.82 -4.68 7.46
N ALA A 415 6.61 -5.52 8.45
CA ALA A 415 7.31 -5.55 9.73
C ALA A 415 7.68 -6.98 10.11
N PHE A 416 8.45 -7.12 11.19
CA PHE A 416 8.88 -8.39 11.72
C PHE A 416 8.43 -8.59 13.16
N ARG A 417 8.31 -9.86 13.57
CA ARG A 417 8.15 -10.28 14.97
C ARG A 417 9.02 -11.52 15.20
N ILE A 418 9.56 -11.66 16.41
CA ILE A 418 10.33 -12.85 16.79
C ILE A 418 9.43 -13.71 17.65
N ASN A 419 9.19 -14.95 17.23
CA ASN A 419 8.51 -15.94 18.05
C ASN A 419 9.55 -16.80 18.76
N THR A 420 9.40 -16.97 20.08
CA THR A 420 10.29 -17.79 20.92
C THR A 420 9.53 -18.81 21.77
N ASP A 421 8.25 -19.06 21.52
CA ASP A 421 7.40 -19.88 22.41
C ASP A 421 7.79 -21.37 22.40
N LYS A 422 8.21 -21.87 21.23
CA LYS A 422 8.66 -23.26 21.03
C LYS A 422 10.06 -23.33 20.44
N GLU A 423 10.28 -22.51 19.43
CA GLU A 423 11.52 -22.41 18.66
C GLU A 423 11.68 -20.95 18.23
N VAL A 424 12.92 -20.50 18.10
CA VAL A 424 13.20 -19.17 17.55
C VAL A 424 12.84 -19.17 16.06
N LYS A 425 11.75 -18.46 15.73
CA LYS A 425 11.31 -18.23 14.35
C LYS A 425 11.15 -16.75 14.07
N LEU A 426 11.48 -16.36 12.85
CA LEU A 426 11.25 -15.01 12.37
C LEU A 426 9.92 -14.95 11.64
N GLU A 427 9.01 -14.11 12.11
CA GLU A 427 7.72 -13.87 11.50
C GLU A 427 7.73 -12.56 10.70
N VAL A 428 7.26 -12.59 9.45
CA VAL A 428 7.02 -11.40 8.62
C VAL A 428 5.52 -11.10 8.64
N VAL A 429 5.16 -9.87 9.00
CA VAL A 429 3.76 -9.44 9.23
C VAL A 429 3.56 -7.99 8.79
N GLY A 430 2.32 -7.47 8.87
CA GLY A 430 2.08 -6.02 8.75
C GLY A 430 2.16 -5.46 7.33
N PHE A 431 1.69 -6.25 6.37
CA PHE A 431 1.72 -6.02 4.92
C PHE A 431 0.81 -4.86 4.45
N ASP A 432 1.33 -4.01 3.56
CA ASP A 432 0.52 -3.06 2.79
C ASP A 432 0.14 -3.68 1.43
N PHE A 433 -1.15 -3.96 1.23
CA PHE A 433 -1.67 -4.61 0.02
C PHE A 433 -2.00 -3.62 -1.11
N GLU A 434 -1.90 -2.32 -0.87
CA GLU A 434 -2.25 -1.27 -1.82
C GLU A 434 -1.50 -1.39 -3.17
N TYR A 435 -0.26 -1.91 -3.13
CA TYR A 435 0.64 -1.98 -4.28
C TYR A 435 0.90 -3.41 -4.79
N PHE A 436 -0.03 -4.34 -4.53
CA PHE A 436 0.05 -5.72 -5.01
C PHE A 436 -0.66 -5.87 -6.35
N PHE A 437 0.03 -5.85 -7.49
CA PHE A 437 -0.61 -5.93 -8.80
C PHE A 437 -0.73 -7.39 -9.25
N SER A 438 -1.85 -7.77 -9.86
CA SER A 438 -2.03 -9.12 -10.38
C SER A 438 -1.16 -9.31 -11.62
N ILE A 439 -0.50 -10.45 -11.71
CA ILE A 439 0.33 -10.85 -12.86
C ILE A 439 -0.24 -12.10 -13.51
N THR A 440 -0.08 -12.20 -14.82
CA THR A 440 -0.56 -13.34 -15.61
C THR A 440 0.29 -14.59 -15.38
N LYS A 441 -0.27 -15.77 -15.68
CA LYS A 441 0.48 -17.04 -15.52
C LYS A 441 1.69 -17.10 -16.45
N GLU A 442 1.57 -16.49 -17.62
CA GLU A 442 2.62 -16.35 -18.61
C GLU A 442 3.78 -15.52 -18.06
N GLU A 443 3.50 -14.33 -17.51
CA GLU A 443 4.50 -13.48 -16.85
C GLU A 443 5.15 -14.17 -15.65
N ILE A 444 4.37 -14.93 -14.87
CA ILE A 444 4.90 -15.73 -13.76
C ILE A 444 5.93 -16.74 -14.30
N SER A 445 5.61 -17.45 -15.38
CA SER A 445 6.52 -18.44 -15.96
C SER A 445 7.81 -17.82 -16.49
N GLU A 446 7.71 -16.71 -17.22
CA GLU A 446 8.87 -15.99 -17.76
C GLU A 446 9.76 -15.43 -16.64
N ARG A 447 9.16 -14.75 -15.65
CA ARG A 447 9.90 -14.14 -14.56
C ARG A 447 10.45 -15.15 -13.57
N LYS A 448 9.84 -16.33 -13.38
CA LYS A 448 10.37 -17.38 -12.47
C LYS A 448 11.76 -17.84 -12.89
N ALA A 449 12.02 -17.91 -14.20
CA ALA A 449 13.34 -18.22 -14.73
C ALA A 449 14.35 -17.10 -14.44
N HIS A 450 13.94 -15.84 -14.61
CA HIS A 450 14.78 -14.68 -14.36
C HIS A 450 15.04 -14.38 -12.88
N LEU A 451 14.03 -14.50 -12.01
CA LEU A 451 14.13 -14.26 -10.56
C LEU A 451 15.14 -15.20 -9.90
N ARG A 452 15.10 -16.50 -10.20
CA ARG A 452 16.06 -17.46 -9.63
C ARG A 452 17.50 -17.13 -10.02
N GLN A 453 17.73 -16.70 -11.26
CA GLN A 453 19.06 -16.30 -11.71
C GLN A 453 19.48 -14.96 -11.11
N HIS A 454 18.57 -13.97 -11.10
CA HIS A 454 18.82 -12.65 -10.57
C HIS A 454 19.07 -12.68 -9.06
N ASP A 455 18.27 -13.39 -8.29
CA ASP A 455 18.39 -13.46 -6.83
C ASP A 455 19.67 -14.19 -6.42
N ARG A 456 20.07 -15.25 -7.13
CA ARG A 456 21.40 -15.85 -6.96
C ARG A 456 22.52 -14.87 -7.29
N GLU A 457 22.39 -14.13 -8.39
CA GLU A 457 23.39 -13.13 -8.77
C GLU A 457 23.45 -11.98 -7.76
N VAL A 458 22.32 -11.52 -7.24
CA VAL A 458 22.23 -10.45 -6.23
C VAL A 458 22.76 -10.94 -4.88
N GLU A 459 22.43 -12.16 -4.47
CA GLU A 459 22.94 -12.75 -3.24
C GLU A 459 24.47 -12.90 -3.34
N MET A 460 25.00 -13.33 -4.48
CA MET A 460 26.46 -13.39 -4.67
C MET A 460 27.13 -12.01 -4.79
N LYS A 461 26.55 -11.07 -5.54
CA LYS A 461 27.16 -9.75 -5.84
C LYS A 461 27.00 -8.74 -4.70
N PHE A 462 25.80 -8.63 -4.12
CA PHE A 462 25.44 -7.58 -3.18
C PHE A 462 25.45 -8.05 -1.72
N ASN A 463 25.18 -9.33 -1.43
CA ASN A 463 25.15 -9.78 -0.03
C ASN A 463 26.51 -10.25 0.47
N ILE A 464 27.32 -10.88 -0.36
CA ILE A 464 28.65 -11.40 0.04
C ILE A 464 29.78 -10.39 -0.31
N GLY A 465 29.62 -9.67 -1.44
CA GLY A 465 30.61 -8.74 -1.97
C GLY A 465 30.68 -7.37 -1.29
N VAL A 466 29.63 -6.93 -0.58
CA VAL A 466 29.58 -5.57 -0.02
C VAL A 466 30.39 -5.47 1.26
N ALA A 467 31.09 -4.35 1.46
CA ALA A 467 31.92 -4.11 2.64
C ALA A 467 31.10 -3.90 3.93
N ASN A 468 29.81 -3.61 3.79
CA ASN A 468 28.90 -3.22 4.87
C ASN A 468 27.59 -4.02 4.82
N TRP A 469 27.11 -4.50 5.97
CA TRP A 469 25.74 -4.98 6.19
C TRP A 469 25.06 -3.97 7.11
N GLU A 470 23.87 -3.47 6.72
CA GLU A 470 23.09 -2.52 7.54
C GLU A 470 23.90 -1.28 7.99
N GLY A 471 24.82 -0.78 7.15
CA GLY A 471 25.69 0.36 7.48
C GLY A 471 26.93 0.03 8.32
N ASN A 472 27.07 -1.22 8.80
CA ASN A 472 28.21 -1.67 9.59
C ASN A 472 29.24 -2.41 8.74
N ARG A 473 30.52 -2.10 8.92
CA ARG A 473 31.63 -2.79 8.23
C ARG A 473 31.70 -4.25 8.70
N ILE A 474 31.60 -5.17 7.75
CA ILE A 474 31.61 -6.61 8.05
C ILE A 474 33.05 -7.08 8.14
N ASN A 475 33.38 -7.78 9.22
CA ASN A 475 34.69 -8.39 9.38
C ASN A 475 34.84 -9.63 8.47
N LYS A 476 36.07 -10.15 8.31
CA LYS A 476 36.30 -11.32 7.45
C LYS A 476 35.63 -12.61 7.97
N ILE A 477 35.51 -12.75 9.29
CA ILE A 477 34.97 -13.97 9.93
C ILE A 477 33.46 -14.10 9.71
N ASP A 478 32.72 -13.01 9.81
CA ASP A 478 31.26 -12.96 9.58
C ASP A 478 30.95 -13.27 8.10
N LYS A 479 31.77 -12.79 7.16
CA LYS A 479 31.65 -13.14 5.73
C LYS A 479 31.89 -14.62 5.47
N ALA A 480 32.93 -15.18 6.07
CA ALA A 480 33.25 -16.61 5.93
C ALA A 480 32.17 -17.50 6.55
N ALA A 481 31.60 -17.10 7.69
CA ALA A 481 30.46 -17.78 8.31
C ALA A 481 29.21 -17.73 7.44
N TYR A 482 28.92 -16.59 6.79
CA TYR A 482 27.79 -16.49 5.87
C TYR A 482 27.94 -17.41 4.65
N LEU A 483 29.15 -17.49 4.09
CA LEU A 483 29.46 -18.43 3.01
C LEU A 483 29.29 -19.89 3.44
N ALA A 484 29.74 -20.22 4.65
CA ALA A 484 29.54 -21.54 5.23
C ALA A 484 28.05 -21.89 5.41
N LEU A 485 27.21 -20.94 5.84
CA LEU A 485 25.75 -21.12 5.90
C LEU A 485 25.16 -21.41 4.51
N LEU A 486 25.56 -20.65 3.49
CA LEU A 486 25.10 -20.88 2.12
C LEU A 486 25.48 -22.26 1.58
N GLU A 487 26.69 -22.74 1.89
CA GLU A 487 27.13 -24.09 1.51
C GLU A 487 26.28 -25.17 2.18
N LEU A 488 25.98 -25.02 3.48
CA LEU A 488 25.14 -25.98 4.22
C LEU A 488 23.70 -26.06 3.71
N GLU A 489 23.14 -24.94 3.27
CA GLU A 489 21.78 -24.87 2.70
C GLU A 489 21.71 -25.38 1.25
N GLY A 490 22.82 -25.85 0.66
CA GLY A 490 22.87 -26.39 -0.69
C GLY A 490 23.02 -25.34 -1.80
N GLY A 491 23.27 -24.07 -1.46
CA GLY A 491 23.33 -22.94 -2.41
C GLY A 491 24.43 -23.01 -3.49
N PHE A 492 25.33 -23.99 -3.43
CA PHE A 492 26.46 -24.13 -4.37
C PHE A 492 26.46 -25.40 -5.23
N ASN A 493 25.63 -26.41 -4.96
CA ASN A 493 25.85 -27.76 -5.51
C ASN A 493 24.93 -28.16 -6.69
N ASP A 494 23.90 -27.38 -7.05
CA ASP A 494 22.87 -27.85 -8.00
C ASP A 494 23.23 -27.77 -9.50
N GLU A 495 24.36 -27.18 -9.91
CA GLU A 495 24.59 -26.89 -11.36
C GLU A 495 25.86 -27.45 -12.01
N GLN A 496 26.77 -28.10 -11.29
CA GLN A 496 27.96 -28.68 -11.95
C GLN A 496 27.80 -30.12 -12.46
N GLU A 497 26.77 -30.86 -12.05
CA GLU A 497 26.62 -32.27 -12.49
C GLU A 497 25.62 -32.49 -13.65
N GLY A 498 24.79 -31.51 -14.01
CA GLY A 498 23.70 -31.68 -14.98
C GLY A 498 24.02 -31.42 -16.46
N SER A 499 25.09 -30.69 -16.80
CA SER A 499 25.29 -30.16 -18.17
C SER A 499 26.22 -30.98 -19.09
N VAL A 500 26.76 -32.12 -18.64
CA VAL A 500 27.74 -32.91 -19.43
C VAL A 500 27.19 -34.27 -19.92
N ARG A 501 25.93 -34.62 -19.64
CA ARG A 501 25.34 -35.88 -20.12
C ARG A 501 24.04 -35.67 -20.88
N ASN A 502 24.14 -35.17 -22.11
CA ASN A 502 23.31 -35.65 -23.22
C ASN A 502 23.87 -35.13 -24.54
N GLY A 503 24.76 -35.93 -25.12
CA GLY A 503 25.38 -35.70 -26.41
C GLY A 503 26.07 -36.97 -26.87
N LYS A 504 25.29 -38.05 -27.05
CA LYS A 504 25.54 -39.22 -27.92
C LYS A 504 24.48 -40.30 -27.65
N ASN A 505 23.45 -40.33 -28.48
CA ASN A 505 23.14 -41.46 -29.37
C ASN A 505 22.10 -41.03 -30.40
#